data_AF-A0A2U8FD03-F1
#
_entry.id   AF-A0A2U8FD03-F1
#
_cell.length_a   1.000
_cell.length_b   1.000
_cell.length_c   1.000
_cell.angle_alpha   90.00
_cell.angle_beta   90.00
_cell.angle_gamma   90.00
#
_symmetry.space_group_name_H-M   'P 1'
#
loop_
_entity.id
_entity.type
_entity.pdbx_description
1 polymer ?
#
loop_
_entity_poly.entity_id
_entity_poly.type
_entity_poly.pdbx_seq_one_letter_code
_entity_poly.pdbx_strand_id
1 'polypeptide(L)'
;MQLKHSSRRFLKIKHLVTLESATLVAEKALFWSYGKKAFKNIKTFGVELDENRGKEAQERVDLFASADAIYSMRKSKDVFDFLFLNPPYGELKTQEANNRLEIEFVKTWVGTISEQGYMLLIINPSCINERMVSYLQKAKMQFVANFFFDNDDHLKFKQYFLLFKKDKNAESQSDLLALISKSNSKPFAEVDFSNVEIPKSNFKERILFETFQELKIWQKEKLLANTNAPKEFWNKLLNPVKNNFISSIQTPNDGQSALLLSAGLCEKDIGGFLIKGCFEKVEILEEEKEDGKVKVKEQFISQTFAFDMRNGEYLKFI
;
A
#
# COMPACT_ATOMS: atom_id res chain seq x y z
N MET A 1 -26.50 -41.58 29.10
CA MET A 1 -26.76 -40.39 29.94
C MET A 1 -25.55 -39.47 29.84
N GLN A 2 -25.54 -38.57 28.84
CA GLN A 2 -24.51 -37.56 28.65
C GLN A 2 -25.20 -36.20 28.64
N LEU A 3 -24.91 -35.39 29.66
CA LEU A 3 -25.48 -34.06 29.82
C LEU A 3 -24.67 -33.05 28.98
N LYS A 4 -25.39 -32.45 28.03
CA LYS A 4 -25.04 -31.18 27.38
C LYS A 4 -24.97 -30.07 28.43
N HIS A 5 -23.92 -29.25 28.41
CA HIS A 5 -24.10 -27.82 28.64
C HIS A 5 -23.15 -27.00 27.77
N SER A 6 -23.78 -26.11 27.01
CA SER A 6 -23.22 -25.12 26.10
C SER A 6 -22.57 -24.00 26.92
N SER A 7 -21.25 -23.82 26.77
CA SER A 7 -20.52 -22.68 27.32
C SER A 7 -20.07 -21.78 26.19
N ARG A 8 -20.67 -20.58 26.15
CA ARG A 8 -20.39 -19.46 25.26
C ARG A 8 -18.90 -19.07 25.39
N ARG A 9 -18.19 -19.03 24.27
CA ARG A 9 -16.76 -18.67 24.21
C ARG A 9 -16.61 -17.15 24.22
N PHE A 10 -16.14 -16.62 25.35
CA PHE A 10 -15.56 -15.27 25.47
C PHE A 10 -14.05 -15.33 25.16
N LEU A 11 -13.53 -14.33 24.44
CA LEU A 11 -12.13 -14.24 24.01
C LEU A 11 -11.32 -13.46 25.08
N LYS A 12 -10.24 -14.05 25.62
CA LYS A 12 -9.33 -13.41 26.60
C LYS A 12 -8.07 -12.86 25.92
N ILE A 13 -7.65 -11.65 26.29
CA ILE A 13 -6.53 -10.88 25.69
C ILE A 13 -5.10 -11.41 25.95
N LYS A 14 -4.87 -12.45 26.76
CA LYS A 14 -3.57 -13.17 26.68
C LYS A 14 -3.24 -13.62 25.24
N HIS A 15 -4.25 -13.61 24.38
CA HIS A 15 -4.20 -13.87 22.96
C HIS A 15 -4.22 -12.63 22.04
N LEU A 16 -4.01 -11.39 22.48
CA LEU A 16 -3.95 -10.25 21.53
C LEU A 16 -2.72 -10.30 20.61
N VAL A 17 -1.67 -11.00 21.05
CA VAL A 17 -0.49 -11.33 20.23
C VAL A 17 -0.74 -12.62 19.41
N THR A 18 -1.84 -13.32 19.67
CA THR A 18 -2.16 -14.65 19.14
C THR A 18 -3.68 -14.90 19.07
N LEU A 19 -4.54 -14.18 18.30
CA LEU A 19 -5.87 -14.70 17.89
C LEU A 19 -6.74 -13.80 16.96
N GLU A 20 -7.68 -14.54 16.37
CA GLU A 20 -8.76 -14.27 15.43
C GLU A 20 -9.81 -13.20 15.82
N SER A 21 -10.48 -12.68 14.77
CA SER A 21 -11.59 -11.72 14.72
C SER A 21 -11.31 -10.27 15.20
N ALA A 22 -10.66 -9.47 14.35
CA ALA A 22 -10.62 -8.00 14.38
C ALA A 22 -9.88 -7.46 13.14
N THR A 23 -10.48 -6.50 12.44
CA THR A 23 -9.83 -5.79 11.33
C THR A 23 -8.59 -5.04 11.83
N LEU A 24 -7.40 -5.41 11.38
CA LEU A 24 -6.12 -4.88 11.88
C LEU A 24 -5.44 -4.01 10.82
N VAL A 25 -4.93 -2.84 11.21
CA VAL A 25 -3.90 -2.06 10.48
C VAL A 25 -2.66 -2.10 11.32
N ALA A 26 -1.54 -2.68 10.87
CA ALA A 26 -0.34 -2.77 11.71
C ALA A 26 0.97 -2.50 11.01
N GLU A 27 1.89 -1.86 11.74
CA GLU A 27 3.32 -1.76 11.40
C GLU A 27 4.18 -2.43 12.50
N LYS A 28 4.93 -3.44 12.05
CA LYS A 28 6.23 -3.90 12.56
C LYS A 28 6.43 -4.96 13.67
N ALA A 29 5.43 -5.52 14.36
CA ALA A 29 5.76 -6.54 15.39
C ALA A 29 4.95 -7.84 15.39
N LEU A 30 3.67 -7.83 14.99
CA LEU A 30 2.79 -8.99 15.27
C LEU A 30 2.90 -10.15 14.27
N PHE A 31 3.50 -9.95 13.10
CA PHE A 31 3.38 -10.91 11.99
C PHE A 31 4.50 -11.97 11.91
N TRP A 32 5.53 -11.90 12.74
CA TRP A 32 6.68 -12.82 12.61
C TRP A 32 6.37 -14.26 13.01
N SER A 33 5.34 -14.52 13.82
CA SER A 33 5.02 -15.87 14.32
C SER A 33 3.90 -16.61 13.58
N TYR A 34 3.15 -15.96 12.70
CA TYR A 34 2.02 -16.59 12.00
C TYR A 34 2.17 -16.51 10.48
N GLY A 35 2.06 -17.67 9.83
CA GLY A 35 2.18 -17.84 8.38
C GLY A 35 1.18 -17.02 7.56
N LYS A 36 1.39 -17.04 6.24
CA LYS A 36 0.86 -16.17 5.16
C LYS A 36 -0.63 -15.77 5.11
N LYS A 37 -1.50 -16.17 6.04
CA LYS A 37 -2.90 -15.70 6.16
C LYS A 37 -3.48 -16.23 7.47
N ALA A 38 -3.24 -15.51 8.57
CA ALA A 38 -3.41 -16.07 9.91
C ALA A 38 -4.84 -15.99 10.47
N PHE A 39 -5.77 -15.30 9.82
CA PHE A 39 -7.04 -14.95 10.47
C PHE A 39 -8.27 -15.29 9.63
N LYS A 40 -8.97 -16.36 10.03
CA LYS A 40 -10.27 -16.73 9.46
C LYS A 40 -11.34 -15.74 9.92
N ASN A 41 -12.14 -15.23 8.99
CA ASN A 41 -13.22 -14.25 9.25
C ASN A 41 -12.75 -12.87 9.75
N ILE A 42 -11.50 -12.49 9.50
CA ILE A 42 -11.02 -11.12 9.63
C ILE A 42 -10.80 -10.55 8.23
N LYS A 43 -11.09 -9.27 8.06
CA LYS A 43 -10.55 -8.52 6.94
C LYS A 43 -9.43 -7.61 7.44
N THR A 44 -8.23 -7.70 6.88
CA THR A 44 -7.06 -6.95 7.34
C THR A 44 -6.66 -5.88 6.33
N PHE A 45 -6.18 -4.74 6.82
CA PHE A 45 -5.80 -3.60 5.99
C PHE A 45 -4.39 -3.17 6.37
N GLY A 46 -3.58 -2.65 5.45
CA GLY A 46 -2.21 -2.24 5.78
C GLY A 46 -1.75 -1.08 4.93
N VAL A 47 -1.00 -0.16 5.53
CA VAL A 47 -0.29 0.91 4.82
C VAL A 47 1.18 0.84 5.18
N GLU A 48 2.06 0.87 4.19
CA GLU A 48 3.51 0.92 4.41
C GLU A 48 4.18 1.70 3.27
N LEU A 49 5.02 2.67 3.66
CA LEU A 49 5.73 3.53 2.72
C LEU A 49 6.98 2.85 2.16
N ASP A 50 7.71 2.12 3.02
CA ASP A 50 8.94 1.41 2.64
C ASP A 50 8.65 0.23 1.71
N GLU A 51 9.44 0.11 0.65
CA GLU A 51 9.20 -0.91 -0.36
C GLU A 51 9.45 -2.33 0.14
N ASN A 52 10.54 -2.56 0.86
CA ASN A 52 10.92 -3.90 1.32
C ASN A 52 9.91 -4.41 2.35
N ARG A 53 9.58 -3.57 3.33
CA ARG A 53 8.52 -3.87 4.31
C ARG A 53 7.16 -4.00 3.66
N GLY A 54 6.87 -3.19 2.64
CA GLY A 54 5.60 -3.23 1.91
C GLY A 54 5.40 -4.53 1.15
N LYS A 55 6.45 -5.04 0.48
CA LYS A 55 6.42 -6.35 -0.19
C LYS A 55 6.09 -7.48 0.78
N GLU A 56 6.68 -7.46 1.98
CA GLU A 56 6.36 -8.44 3.02
C GLU A 56 4.95 -8.27 3.59
N ALA A 57 4.54 -7.03 3.87
CA ALA A 57 3.24 -6.74 4.47
C ALA A 57 2.08 -7.11 3.54
N GLN A 58 2.22 -6.89 2.23
CA GLN A 58 1.19 -7.24 1.24
C GLN A 58 0.86 -8.73 1.23
N GLU A 59 1.81 -9.60 1.57
CA GLU A 59 1.57 -11.05 1.67
C GLU A 59 0.75 -11.45 2.90
N ARG A 60 0.59 -10.53 3.87
CA ARG A 60 0.07 -10.81 5.21
C ARG A 60 -1.29 -10.15 5.48
N VAL A 61 -1.69 -9.17 4.67
CA VAL A 61 -2.96 -8.45 4.80
C VAL A 61 -3.86 -8.64 3.56
N ASP A 62 -5.17 -8.49 3.74
CA ASP A 62 -6.14 -8.65 2.65
C ASP A 62 -6.18 -7.44 1.71
N LEU A 63 -6.06 -6.23 2.26
CA LEU A 63 -5.94 -4.99 1.51
C LEU A 63 -4.70 -4.22 1.92
N PHE A 64 -3.84 -3.93 0.94
CA PHE A 64 -2.58 -3.27 1.18
C PHE A 64 -2.44 -2.02 0.31
N ALA A 65 -1.96 -0.93 0.90
CA ALA A 65 -1.58 0.29 0.20
C ALA A 65 -0.09 0.57 0.44
N SER A 66 0.70 0.69 -0.63
CA SER A 66 2.06 1.22 -0.51
C SER A 66 2.00 2.74 -0.62
N ALA A 67 1.98 3.43 0.51
CA ALA A 67 1.74 4.87 0.53
C ALA A 67 2.23 5.53 1.81
N ASP A 68 2.31 6.86 1.78
CA ASP A 68 2.40 7.67 3.00
C ASP A 68 1.07 7.60 3.75
N ALA A 69 1.09 7.07 4.97
CA ALA A 69 -0.09 6.87 5.80
C ALA A 69 -0.74 8.17 6.32
N ILE A 70 0.02 9.27 6.37
CA ILE A 70 -0.47 10.58 6.82
C ILE A 70 -1.15 11.30 5.66
N TYR A 71 -0.47 11.40 4.52
CA TYR A 71 -0.89 12.29 3.43
C TYR A 71 -1.55 11.59 2.25
N SER A 72 -1.31 10.30 2.05
CA SER A 72 -1.60 9.62 0.78
C SER A 72 -2.70 8.56 0.83
N MET A 73 -3.58 8.64 1.83
CA MET A 73 -4.62 7.64 2.07
C MET A 73 -6.03 8.23 2.10
N ARG A 74 -6.93 7.63 1.32
CA ARG A 74 -8.38 7.79 1.44
C ARG A 74 -8.93 6.62 2.26
N LYS A 75 -9.66 6.95 3.33
CA LYS A 75 -10.13 5.98 4.30
C LYS A 75 -11.50 6.34 4.85
N SER A 76 -12.36 5.34 5.01
CA SER A 76 -13.65 5.51 5.67
C SER A 76 -13.47 5.86 7.15
N LYS A 77 -14.39 6.67 7.67
CA LYS A 77 -14.48 7.01 9.10
C LYS A 77 -15.43 6.05 9.81
N ASP A 78 -15.16 5.76 11.07
CA ASP A 78 -16.03 4.97 11.94
C ASP A 78 -16.35 3.54 11.44
N VAL A 79 -15.42 2.87 10.76
CA VAL A 79 -15.64 1.53 10.16
C VAL A 79 -14.73 0.43 10.67
N PHE A 80 -13.60 0.76 11.31
CA PHE A 80 -12.61 -0.23 11.73
C PHE A 80 -12.83 -0.60 13.19
N ASP A 81 -13.07 -1.87 13.48
CA ASP A 81 -13.28 -2.36 14.86
C ASP A 81 -12.02 -2.35 15.71
N PHE A 82 -10.87 -2.37 15.05
CA PHE A 82 -9.58 -2.32 15.70
C PHE A 82 -8.61 -1.49 14.88
N LEU A 83 -7.82 -0.65 15.55
CA LEU A 83 -6.78 0.16 14.93
C LEU A 83 -5.49 -0.05 15.68
N PHE A 84 -4.46 -0.50 14.99
CA PHE A 84 -3.12 -0.61 15.55
C PHE A 84 -2.24 0.47 14.94
N LEU A 85 -1.63 1.30 15.80
CA LEU A 85 -0.77 2.39 15.37
C LEU A 85 0.60 2.19 16.00
N ASN A 86 1.63 2.17 15.15
CA ASN A 86 3.02 2.24 15.56
C ASN A 86 3.67 3.37 14.74
N PRO A 87 3.39 4.64 15.08
CA PRO A 87 3.83 5.76 14.26
C PRO A 87 5.36 5.84 14.16
N PRO A 88 5.90 6.36 13.03
CA PRO A 88 7.30 6.69 12.95
C PRO A 88 7.66 7.77 13.98
N TYR A 89 8.80 7.62 14.64
CA TYR A 89 9.31 8.61 15.59
C TYR A 89 10.01 9.74 14.86
N GLY A 90 9.70 10.98 15.24
CA GLY A 90 10.44 12.15 14.78
C GLY A 90 9.57 13.35 14.46
N GLU A 91 10.17 14.27 13.72
CA GLU A 91 9.63 15.58 13.41
C GLU A 91 9.34 15.72 11.91
N LEU A 92 8.18 16.29 11.59
CA LEU A 92 7.88 16.80 10.26
C LEU A 92 8.68 18.07 10.05
N LYS A 93 9.69 17.99 9.18
CA LYS A 93 10.39 19.18 8.68
C LYS A 93 9.47 19.93 7.72
N THR A 94 8.57 20.73 8.26
CA THR A 94 7.78 21.70 7.48
C THR A 94 8.23 23.11 7.84
N GLN A 95 8.08 24.07 6.91
CA GLN A 95 8.58 25.43 7.07
C GLN A 95 7.88 26.23 8.19
N GLU A 96 6.69 25.78 8.66
CA GLU A 96 5.82 26.60 9.52
C GLU A 96 5.51 26.01 10.89
N ALA A 97 5.79 24.73 11.15
CA ALA A 97 5.63 24.15 12.48
C ALA A 97 6.43 22.86 12.67
N ASN A 98 7.08 22.72 13.82
CA ASN A 98 7.74 21.48 14.22
C ASN A 98 6.68 20.48 14.74
N ASN A 99 5.93 19.87 13.83
CA ASN A 99 4.90 18.89 14.18
C ASN A 99 5.50 17.50 14.32
N ARG A 100 5.24 16.84 15.45
CA ARG A 100 5.66 15.46 15.67
C ARG A 100 4.87 14.49 14.81
N LEU A 101 5.55 13.54 14.17
CA LEU A 101 4.94 12.54 13.29
C LEU A 101 3.90 11.69 14.04
N GLU A 102 4.17 11.37 15.30
CA GLU A 102 3.28 10.58 16.15
C GLU A 102 1.92 11.27 16.34
N ILE A 103 1.92 12.60 16.51
CA ILE A 103 0.71 13.41 16.68
C ILE A 103 -0.11 13.42 15.39
N GLU A 104 0.53 13.65 14.25
CA GLU A 104 -0.14 13.67 12.95
C GLU A 104 -0.68 12.28 12.57
N PHE A 105 -0.01 11.20 12.95
CA PHE A 105 -0.53 9.84 12.80
C PHE A 105 -1.82 9.62 13.60
N VAL A 106 -1.81 9.96 14.89
CA VAL A 106 -3.01 9.83 15.74
C VAL A 106 -4.15 10.66 15.17
N LYS A 107 -3.92 11.95 14.89
CA LYS A 107 -4.89 12.85 14.26
C LYS A 107 -5.50 12.26 12.98
N THR A 108 -4.67 11.63 12.15
CA THR A 108 -5.07 11.12 10.85
C THR A 108 -5.93 9.86 10.95
N TRP A 109 -5.63 8.97 11.90
CA TRP A 109 -6.20 7.63 11.94
C TRP A 109 -7.24 7.40 13.04
N VAL A 110 -7.22 8.17 14.13
CA VAL A 110 -8.10 7.94 15.29
C VAL A 110 -9.60 7.98 14.91
N GLY A 111 -9.98 8.82 13.93
CA GLY A 111 -11.37 8.94 13.46
C GLY A 111 -11.86 7.79 12.57
N THR A 112 -11.03 6.76 12.34
CA THR A 112 -11.39 5.61 11.51
C THR A 112 -12.08 4.50 12.32
N ILE A 113 -11.89 4.51 13.64
CA ILE A 113 -12.38 3.48 14.56
C ILE A 113 -13.91 3.55 14.70
N SER A 114 -14.58 2.42 14.57
CA SER A 114 -16.03 2.29 14.76
C SER A 114 -16.42 2.50 16.23
N GLU A 115 -17.70 2.79 16.49
CA GLU A 115 -18.20 2.88 17.87
C GLU A 115 -17.94 1.57 18.62
N GLN A 116 -17.48 1.64 19.87
CA GLN A 116 -17.01 0.49 20.67
C GLN A 116 -15.74 -0.20 20.15
N GLY A 117 -15.17 0.26 19.04
CA GLY A 117 -13.91 -0.24 18.51
C GLY A 117 -12.71 0.14 19.39
N TYR A 118 -11.59 -0.55 19.21
CA TYR A 118 -10.39 -0.38 20.03
C TYR A 118 -9.22 0.19 19.25
N MET A 119 -8.39 0.98 19.92
CA MET A 119 -7.10 1.44 19.40
C MET A 119 -5.96 0.93 20.27
N LEU A 120 -4.96 0.29 19.66
CA LEU A 120 -3.68 0.03 20.29
C LEU A 120 -2.63 0.99 19.68
N LEU A 121 -2.14 1.91 20.49
CA LEU A 121 -1.11 2.89 20.11
C LEU A 121 0.22 2.55 20.78
N ILE A 122 1.26 2.36 19.97
CA ILE A 122 2.63 2.16 20.41
C ILE A 122 3.36 3.48 20.32
N ILE A 123 3.83 4.00 21.45
CA ILE A 123 4.46 5.32 21.50
C ILE A 123 5.46 5.41 22.66
N ASN A 124 6.43 6.32 22.56
CA ASN A 124 7.22 6.74 23.69
C ASN A 124 6.43 7.83 24.47
N PRO A 125 6.17 7.68 25.78
CA PRO A 125 5.39 8.63 26.57
C PRO A 125 5.90 10.08 26.52
N SER A 126 7.18 10.29 26.23
CA SER A 126 7.74 11.64 26.03
C SER A 126 7.15 12.39 24.83
N CYS A 127 6.44 11.70 23.93
CA CYS A 127 5.79 12.28 22.75
C CYS A 127 4.36 12.73 23.03
N ILE A 128 3.78 12.31 24.16
CA ILE A 128 2.41 12.61 24.54
C ILE A 128 2.33 14.05 25.04
N ASN A 129 1.43 14.83 24.46
CA ASN A 129 1.14 16.20 24.89
C ASN A 129 -0.35 16.51 24.78
N GLU A 130 -0.74 17.68 25.25
CA GLU A 130 -2.13 18.15 25.22
C GLU A 130 -2.77 18.08 23.83
N ARG A 131 -1.98 18.33 22.77
CA ARG A 131 -2.47 18.28 21.39
C ARG A 131 -2.85 16.86 20.97
N MET A 132 -2.01 15.86 21.26
CA MET A 132 -2.35 14.46 21.02
C MET A 132 -3.61 14.05 21.80
N VAL A 133 -3.66 14.39 23.10
CA VAL A 133 -4.80 14.11 23.97
C VAL A 133 -6.07 14.75 23.43
N SER A 134 -6.00 15.97 22.90
CA SER A 134 -7.16 16.64 22.30
C SER A 134 -7.75 15.87 21.11
N TYR A 135 -6.91 15.20 20.30
CA TYR A 135 -7.39 14.36 19.20
C TYR A 135 -8.03 13.07 19.70
N LEU A 136 -7.43 12.43 20.71
CA LEU A 136 -7.99 11.25 21.36
C LEU A 136 -9.37 11.54 21.97
N GLN A 137 -9.49 12.65 22.70
CA GLN A 137 -10.77 13.08 23.27
C GLN A 137 -11.82 13.42 22.23
N LYS A 138 -11.46 14.19 21.18
CA LYS A 138 -12.40 14.51 20.10
C LYS A 138 -12.92 13.26 19.40
N ALA A 139 -12.09 12.22 19.32
CA ALA A 139 -12.48 10.92 18.80
C ALA A 139 -13.19 10.01 19.81
N LYS A 140 -13.43 10.51 21.04
CA LYS A 140 -14.08 9.81 22.15
C LYS A 140 -13.35 8.53 22.56
N MET A 141 -12.03 8.60 22.62
CA MET A 141 -11.19 7.49 23.05
C MET A 141 -11.13 7.45 24.57
N GLN A 142 -11.83 6.49 25.15
CA GLN A 142 -11.77 6.12 26.56
C GLN A 142 -10.52 5.31 26.85
N PHE A 143 -9.84 5.62 27.94
CA PHE A 143 -8.67 4.88 28.42
C PHE A 143 -9.04 3.46 28.84
N VAL A 144 -8.23 2.47 28.44
CA VAL A 144 -8.38 1.07 28.87
C VAL A 144 -7.13 0.59 29.61
N ALA A 145 -5.96 0.77 29.00
CA ALA A 145 -4.70 0.33 29.60
C ALA A 145 -3.49 1.12 29.12
N ASN A 146 -2.48 1.21 29.97
CA ASN A 146 -1.15 1.74 29.67
C ASN A 146 -0.13 0.72 30.17
N PHE A 147 0.67 0.15 29.27
CA PHE A 147 1.56 -0.94 29.64
C PHE A 147 2.82 -1.01 28.81
N PHE A 148 3.77 -1.82 29.26
CA PHE A 148 5.02 -2.08 28.57
C PHE A 148 5.41 -3.56 28.69
N PHE A 149 6.25 -4.03 27.77
CA PHE A 149 6.89 -5.34 27.87
C PHE A 149 8.25 -5.15 28.52
N ASP A 150 8.59 -6.00 29.49
CA ASP A 150 9.92 -6.00 30.09
C ASP A 150 10.87 -6.81 29.20
N ASN A 151 11.37 -6.16 28.15
CA ASN A 151 12.25 -6.77 27.16
C ASN A 151 13.29 -5.76 26.63
N ASP A 152 14.28 -6.26 25.89
CA ASP A 152 15.37 -5.44 25.33
C ASP A 152 14.85 -4.34 24.39
N ASP A 153 13.77 -4.61 23.65
CA ASP A 153 13.14 -3.62 22.77
C ASP A 153 12.56 -2.45 23.57
N HIS A 154 11.90 -2.70 24.70
CA HIS A 154 11.43 -1.66 25.58
C HIS A 154 12.59 -0.84 26.16
N LEU A 155 13.68 -1.46 26.58
CA LEU A 155 14.85 -0.75 27.07
C LEU A 155 15.46 0.16 26.00
N LYS A 156 15.51 -0.31 24.75
CA LYS A 156 16.08 0.39 23.61
C LYS A 156 15.21 1.54 23.10
N PHE A 157 13.91 1.28 22.92
CA PHE A 157 13.00 2.21 22.26
C PHE A 157 12.09 2.98 23.23
N LYS A 158 12.05 2.56 24.51
CA LYS A 158 11.21 3.14 25.57
C LYS A 158 9.74 3.21 25.14
N GLN A 159 9.29 2.14 24.49
CA GLN A 159 7.96 2.02 23.90
C GLN A 159 6.95 1.54 24.94
N TYR A 160 5.80 2.19 24.92
CA TYR A 160 4.64 1.86 25.73
C TYR A 160 3.45 1.63 24.80
N PHE A 161 2.50 0.87 25.33
CA PHE A 161 1.31 0.42 24.65
C PHE A 161 0.12 1.04 25.35
N LEU A 162 -0.62 1.85 24.61
CA LEU A 162 -1.83 2.51 25.08
C LEU A 162 -3.02 1.87 24.39
N LEU A 163 -3.87 1.22 25.17
CA LEU A 163 -5.13 0.67 24.70
C LEU A 163 -6.26 1.63 25.03
N PHE A 164 -7.06 1.95 24.02
CA PHE A 164 -8.24 2.78 24.15
C PHE A 164 -9.44 2.09 23.54
N LYS A 165 -10.62 2.45 24.02
CA LYS A 165 -11.92 2.06 23.46
C LYS A 165 -12.66 3.31 23.01
N LYS A 166 -13.28 3.28 21.84
CA LYS A 166 -14.14 4.38 21.42
C LYS A 166 -15.49 4.28 22.12
N ASP A 167 -15.74 5.20 23.05
CA ASP A 167 -16.94 5.20 23.88
C ASP A 167 -17.34 6.63 24.24
N LYS A 168 -18.63 6.88 24.41
CA LYS A 168 -19.15 8.21 24.76
C LYS A 168 -18.68 8.70 26.13
N ASN A 169 -18.26 7.78 27.00
CA ASN A 169 -17.78 8.07 28.35
C ASN A 169 -16.26 8.32 28.40
N ALA A 170 -15.70 9.00 27.39
CA ALA A 170 -14.27 9.33 27.35
C ALA A 170 -13.90 10.32 28.46
N GLU A 171 -12.68 10.18 29.00
CA GLU A 171 -12.19 10.98 30.11
C GLU A 171 -11.96 12.45 29.74
N SER A 172 -11.90 13.33 30.75
CA SER A 172 -11.48 14.71 30.57
C SER A 172 -10.00 14.80 30.15
N GLN A 173 -9.55 15.98 29.69
CA GLN A 173 -8.24 16.10 29.04
C GLN A 173 -7.11 15.89 30.06
N SER A 174 -7.28 16.47 31.25
CA SER A 174 -6.36 16.34 32.36
C SER A 174 -6.30 14.90 32.88
N ASP A 175 -7.45 14.24 32.99
CA ASP A 175 -7.53 12.88 33.51
C ASP A 175 -6.88 11.90 32.52
N LEU A 176 -7.17 12.05 31.23
CA LEU A 176 -6.58 11.22 30.19
C LEU A 176 -5.07 11.37 30.14
N LEU A 177 -4.56 12.60 30.24
CA LEU A 177 -3.13 12.88 30.26
C LEU A 177 -2.44 12.22 31.47
N ALA A 178 -3.08 12.25 32.64
CA ALA A 178 -2.58 11.57 33.83
C ALA A 178 -2.55 10.04 33.63
N LEU A 179 -3.62 9.44 33.11
CA LEU A 179 -3.74 7.98 32.91
C LEU A 179 -2.69 7.41 31.95
N ILE A 180 -2.39 8.14 30.86
CA ILE A 180 -1.43 7.70 29.84
C ILE A 180 0.03 8.05 30.17
N SER A 181 0.26 8.72 31.31
CA SER A 181 1.61 9.07 31.77
C SER A 181 2.45 7.82 32.09
N LYS A 182 3.77 7.95 31.98
CA LYS A 182 4.71 6.86 32.28
C LYS A 182 4.52 6.27 33.69
N SER A 183 4.20 7.10 34.69
CA SER A 183 4.01 6.66 36.08
C SER A 183 2.83 5.70 36.27
N ASN A 184 1.83 5.75 35.38
CA ASN A 184 0.64 4.89 35.44
C ASN A 184 0.74 3.65 34.54
N SER A 185 1.90 3.47 33.89
CA SER A 185 2.15 2.28 33.07
C SER A 185 2.45 1.06 33.93
N LYS A 186 1.99 -0.11 33.49
CA LYS A 186 2.20 -1.39 34.18
C LYS A 186 2.93 -2.40 33.30
N PRO A 187 3.68 -3.36 33.87
CA PRO A 187 4.16 -4.52 33.12
C PRO A 187 2.99 -5.26 32.46
N PHE A 188 3.16 -5.74 31.23
CA PHE A 188 2.11 -6.45 30.48
C PHE A 188 1.48 -7.60 31.26
N ALA A 189 2.26 -8.31 32.08
CA ALA A 189 1.79 -9.43 32.91
C ALA A 189 0.74 -9.03 33.96
N GLU A 190 0.71 -7.75 34.36
CA GLU A 190 -0.19 -7.22 35.38
C GLU A 190 -1.46 -6.60 34.80
N VAL A 191 -1.56 -6.50 33.48
CA VAL A 191 -2.71 -5.90 32.81
C VAL A 191 -3.81 -6.94 32.68
N ASP A 192 -4.95 -6.69 33.33
CA ASP A 192 -6.15 -7.45 33.07
C ASP A 192 -6.90 -6.85 31.88
N PHE A 193 -7.34 -7.76 31.05
CA PHE A 193 -7.95 -7.48 29.77
C PHE A 193 -9.14 -8.41 29.52
N SER A 194 -9.60 -9.13 30.56
CA SER A 194 -10.76 -10.00 30.55
C SER A 194 -12.03 -9.33 30.03
N ASN A 195 -12.14 -8.00 30.18
CA ASN A 195 -13.29 -7.18 29.82
C ASN A 195 -13.20 -6.53 28.43
N VAL A 196 -12.17 -6.82 27.65
CA VAL A 196 -12.04 -6.27 26.30
C VAL A 196 -12.64 -7.24 25.29
N GLU A 197 -13.68 -6.78 24.62
CA GLU A 197 -14.36 -7.52 23.56
C GLU A 197 -14.40 -6.64 22.31
N ILE A 198 -13.71 -7.09 21.25
CA ILE A 198 -13.71 -6.36 19.98
C ILE A 198 -15.08 -6.54 19.32
N PRO A 199 -15.77 -5.45 18.95
CA PRO A 199 -17.09 -5.55 18.35
C PRO A 199 -17.00 -6.31 17.02
N LYS A 200 -18.01 -7.12 16.75
CA LYS A 200 -18.24 -7.68 15.42
C LYS A 200 -19.10 -6.71 14.65
N SER A 201 -18.49 -5.72 14.01
CA SER A 201 -19.28 -4.82 13.16
C SER A 201 -19.82 -5.58 11.96
N ASN A 202 -21.14 -5.53 11.78
CA ASN A 202 -21.79 -5.98 10.56
C ASN A 202 -21.77 -4.85 9.54
N PHE A 203 -20.57 -4.36 9.18
CA PHE A 203 -20.46 -3.27 8.23
C PHE A 203 -20.95 -3.75 6.85
N LYS A 204 -22.08 -3.20 6.39
CA LYS A 204 -22.76 -3.61 5.14
C LYS A 204 -22.28 -2.85 3.91
N GLU A 205 -21.47 -1.81 4.09
CA GLU A 205 -21.01 -0.92 3.01
C GLU A 205 -19.56 -1.22 2.59
N ARG A 206 -19.18 -0.73 1.41
CA ARG A 206 -17.81 -0.81 0.92
C ARG A 206 -16.92 0.10 1.77
N ILE A 207 -15.97 -0.50 2.49
CA ILE A 207 -14.92 0.23 3.21
C ILE A 207 -13.99 0.88 2.17
N LEU A 208 -13.86 2.20 2.22
CA LEU A 208 -12.85 2.93 1.48
C LEU A 208 -11.50 2.76 2.18
N PHE A 209 -10.53 2.21 1.47
CA PHE A 209 -9.15 2.08 1.93
C PHE A 209 -8.24 2.03 0.69
N GLU A 210 -7.92 3.20 0.17
CA GLU A 210 -7.28 3.34 -1.14
C GLU A 210 -6.23 4.46 -1.07
N THR A 211 -5.11 4.27 -1.76
CA THR A 211 -4.15 5.36 -1.98
C THR A 211 -4.46 6.05 -3.31
N PHE A 212 -4.20 7.35 -3.38
CA PHE A 212 -4.22 8.10 -4.63
C PHE A 212 -2.84 8.21 -5.28
N GLN A 213 -1.81 7.58 -4.69
CA GLN A 213 -0.51 7.43 -5.32
C GLN A 213 -0.58 6.41 -6.46
N GLU A 214 0.27 6.60 -7.45
CA GLU A 214 0.44 5.62 -8.52
C GLU A 214 1.02 4.31 -7.96
N LEU A 215 0.57 3.18 -8.51
CA LEU A 215 1.14 1.88 -8.15
C LEU A 215 2.63 1.84 -8.47
N LYS A 216 3.42 1.39 -7.49
CA LYS A 216 4.86 1.15 -7.67
C LYS A 216 5.09 0.02 -8.67
N ILE A 217 6.26 0.00 -9.30
CA ILE A 217 6.64 -0.99 -10.34
C ILE A 217 6.40 -2.42 -9.85
N TRP A 218 6.90 -2.76 -8.66
CA TRP A 218 6.73 -4.10 -8.09
C TRP A 218 5.26 -4.49 -7.83
N GLN A 219 4.38 -3.51 -7.54
CA GLN A 219 2.94 -3.78 -7.39
C GLN A 219 2.31 -4.09 -8.75
N LYS A 220 2.69 -3.35 -9.79
CA LYS A 220 2.25 -3.59 -11.17
C LYS A 220 2.70 -4.97 -11.65
N GLU A 221 3.98 -5.32 -11.44
CA GLU A 221 4.54 -6.62 -11.79
C GLU A 221 3.77 -7.77 -11.12
N LYS A 222 3.49 -7.64 -9.82
CA LYS A 222 2.75 -8.67 -9.08
C LYS A 222 1.28 -8.78 -9.49
N LEU A 223 0.62 -7.66 -9.80
CA LEU A 223 -0.74 -7.68 -10.37
C LEU A 223 -0.75 -8.37 -11.73
N LEU A 224 0.21 -8.02 -12.62
CA LEU A 224 0.33 -8.64 -13.92
C LEU A 224 0.60 -10.14 -13.83
N ALA A 225 1.51 -10.56 -12.94
CA ALA A 225 1.83 -11.97 -12.72
C ALA A 225 0.64 -12.81 -12.25
N ASN A 226 -0.28 -12.20 -11.49
CA ASN A 226 -1.48 -12.87 -10.98
C ASN A 226 -2.68 -12.82 -11.95
N THR A 227 -2.51 -12.21 -13.12
CA THR A 227 -3.56 -12.10 -14.14
C THR A 227 -3.22 -12.97 -15.35
N ASN A 228 -4.25 -13.38 -16.09
CA ASN A 228 -4.05 -13.90 -17.44
C ASN A 228 -3.73 -12.79 -18.45
N ALA A 229 -3.67 -11.51 -18.04
CA ALA A 229 -3.53 -10.38 -18.95
C ALA A 229 -2.26 -10.46 -19.82
N PRO A 230 -1.07 -10.86 -19.33
CA PRO A 230 0.08 -11.08 -20.20
C PRO A 230 -0.18 -12.17 -21.23
N LYS A 231 -0.79 -13.29 -20.82
CA LYS A 231 -1.14 -14.40 -21.72
C LYS A 231 -2.19 -14.00 -22.74
N GLU A 232 -3.21 -13.23 -22.35
CA GLU A 232 -4.24 -12.69 -23.24
C GLU A 232 -3.69 -11.63 -24.19
N PHE A 233 -2.79 -10.77 -23.70
CA PHE A 233 -2.08 -9.78 -24.52
C PHE A 233 -1.25 -10.49 -25.59
N TRP A 234 -0.40 -11.44 -25.18
CA TRP A 234 0.39 -12.23 -26.11
C TRP A 234 -0.49 -13.07 -27.05
N ASN A 235 -1.58 -13.64 -26.56
CA ASN A 235 -2.54 -14.35 -27.42
C ASN A 235 -3.18 -13.41 -28.45
N LYS A 236 -3.55 -12.17 -28.08
CA LYS A 236 -4.10 -11.17 -29.01
C LYS A 236 -3.05 -10.64 -29.99
N LEU A 237 -1.81 -10.49 -29.55
CA LEU A 237 -0.70 -10.01 -30.37
C LEU A 237 -0.25 -11.08 -31.37
N LEU A 238 -0.11 -12.33 -30.92
CA LEU A 238 0.35 -13.47 -31.72
C LEU A 238 -0.77 -14.09 -32.56
N ASN A 239 -2.01 -14.02 -32.07
CA ASN A 239 -3.21 -14.37 -32.82
C ASN A 239 -4.06 -13.11 -32.96
N PRO A 240 -3.66 -12.15 -33.83
CA PRO A 240 -4.56 -11.07 -34.18
C PRO A 240 -5.87 -11.71 -34.62
N VAL A 241 -6.98 -11.25 -34.05
CA VAL A 241 -8.31 -11.68 -34.49
C VAL A 241 -8.30 -11.53 -36.00
N LYS A 242 -8.47 -12.63 -36.74
CA LYS A 242 -8.74 -12.61 -38.17
C LYS A 242 -10.08 -11.92 -38.34
N ASN A 243 -10.08 -10.60 -38.23
CA ASN A 243 -11.24 -9.80 -38.49
C ASN A 243 -11.32 -9.73 -40.00
N ASN A 244 -11.91 -10.77 -40.59
CA ASN A 244 -12.20 -10.84 -42.03
C ASN A 244 -13.12 -9.68 -42.49
N PHE A 245 -13.60 -8.84 -41.55
CA PHE A 245 -14.44 -7.66 -41.79
C PHE A 245 -13.69 -6.32 -41.79
N ILE A 246 -12.42 -6.28 -41.38
CA ILE A 246 -11.58 -5.07 -41.49
C ILE A 246 -10.37 -5.41 -42.33
N SER A 247 -10.60 -5.59 -43.63
CA SER A 247 -9.55 -5.33 -44.61
C SER A 247 -9.35 -3.81 -44.65
N SER A 248 -8.11 -3.34 -44.55
CA SER A 248 -7.83 -1.96 -44.94
C SER A 248 -8.40 -1.76 -46.34
N ILE A 249 -9.23 -0.71 -46.53
CA ILE A 249 -9.83 -0.40 -47.84
C ILE A 249 -8.73 -0.15 -48.89
N GLN A 250 -7.52 0.19 -48.42
CA GLN A 250 -6.37 0.47 -49.24
C GLN A 250 -5.13 -0.25 -48.70
N THR A 251 -4.34 -0.86 -49.58
CA THR A 251 -3.01 -1.36 -49.23
C THR A 251 -2.13 -0.19 -48.80
N PRO A 252 -1.34 -0.33 -47.72
CA PRO A 252 -0.40 0.72 -47.33
C PRO A 252 0.53 1.06 -48.50
N ASN A 253 0.80 2.35 -48.71
CA ASN A 253 1.84 2.76 -49.66
C ASN A 253 3.24 2.43 -49.12
N ASP A 254 4.28 2.61 -49.93
CA ASP A 254 5.65 2.22 -49.57
C ASP A 254 6.13 2.87 -48.26
N GLY A 255 5.81 4.16 -48.04
CA GLY A 255 6.16 4.87 -46.81
C GLY A 255 5.44 4.34 -45.57
N GLN A 256 4.14 4.04 -45.70
CA GLN A 256 3.35 3.44 -44.62
C GLN A 256 3.80 2.00 -44.32
N SER A 257 4.16 1.24 -45.36
CA SER A 257 4.71 -0.11 -45.22
C SER A 257 6.06 -0.09 -44.49
N ALA A 258 6.95 0.82 -44.86
CA ALA A 258 8.24 1.00 -44.19
C ALA A 258 8.08 1.37 -42.70
N LEU A 259 7.09 2.21 -42.38
CA LEU A 259 6.78 2.57 -41.00
C LEU A 259 6.30 1.35 -40.17
N LEU A 260 5.41 0.53 -40.74
CA LEU A 260 4.91 -0.68 -40.08
C LEU A 260 6.00 -1.73 -39.89
N LEU A 261 6.88 -1.91 -40.88
CA LEU A 261 8.06 -2.77 -40.78
C LEU A 261 9.00 -2.28 -39.69
N SER A 262 9.26 -0.97 -39.65
CA SER A 262 10.11 -0.34 -38.65
C SER A 262 9.55 -0.42 -37.23
N ALA A 263 8.22 -0.48 -37.09
CA ALA A 263 7.52 -0.69 -35.83
C ALA A 263 7.50 -2.15 -35.35
N GLY A 264 8.17 -3.06 -36.06
CA GLY A 264 8.26 -4.47 -35.65
C GLY A 264 7.00 -5.27 -35.95
N LEU A 265 6.14 -4.82 -36.89
CA LEU A 265 4.95 -5.59 -37.27
C LEU A 265 5.32 -6.93 -37.92
N CYS A 266 6.48 -7.01 -38.58
CA CYS A 266 7.02 -8.23 -39.17
C CYS A 266 8.41 -8.55 -38.60
N GLU A 267 8.45 -9.24 -37.46
CA GLU A 267 9.66 -9.87 -36.91
C GLU A 267 9.74 -11.37 -37.27
N LYS A 268 9.37 -11.73 -38.50
CA LYS A 268 9.32 -13.12 -38.98
C LYS A 268 10.18 -13.29 -40.22
N ASP A 269 10.57 -14.54 -40.49
CA ASP A 269 11.18 -14.93 -41.76
C ASP A 269 10.20 -14.66 -42.91
N ILE A 270 10.63 -13.80 -43.84
CA ILE A 270 9.94 -13.58 -45.11
C ILE A 270 10.92 -13.97 -46.22
N GLY A 271 10.67 -15.12 -46.84
CA GLY A 271 11.43 -15.55 -48.02
C GLY A 271 12.91 -15.85 -47.75
N GLY A 272 13.29 -16.21 -46.52
CA GLY A 272 14.67 -16.42 -46.10
C GLY A 272 15.34 -15.19 -45.50
N PHE A 273 14.60 -14.10 -45.27
CA PHE A 273 15.12 -12.89 -44.63
C PHE A 273 14.42 -12.64 -43.29
N LEU A 274 15.21 -12.46 -42.24
CA LEU A 274 14.70 -11.97 -40.95
C LEU A 274 14.71 -10.44 -40.98
N ILE A 275 13.54 -9.83 -40.98
CA ILE A 275 13.38 -8.37 -41.03
C ILE A 275 13.18 -7.84 -39.61
N LYS A 276 13.87 -6.74 -39.28
CA LYS A 276 13.71 -6.04 -38.01
C LYS A 276 13.73 -4.53 -38.18
N GLY A 277 12.77 -3.88 -37.56
CA GLY A 277 12.66 -2.43 -37.50
C GLY A 277 13.30 -1.82 -36.25
N CYS A 278 13.84 -0.62 -36.36
CA CYS A 278 14.13 0.23 -35.21
C CYS A 278 13.80 1.71 -35.49
N PHE A 279 13.60 2.46 -34.41
CA PHE A 279 13.47 3.90 -34.46
C PHE A 279 14.61 4.55 -33.69
N GLU A 280 15.22 5.54 -34.31
CA GLU A 280 16.24 6.37 -33.69
C GLU A 280 15.74 7.81 -33.65
N LYS A 281 15.77 8.42 -32.48
CA LYS A 281 15.48 9.85 -32.32
C LYS A 281 16.74 10.62 -32.72
N VAL A 282 16.66 11.42 -33.77
CA VAL A 282 17.75 12.29 -34.22
C VAL A 282 17.34 13.74 -34.04
N GLU A 283 18.19 14.50 -33.35
CA GLU A 283 18.01 15.94 -33.16
C GLU A 283 18.74 16.66 -34.29
N ILE A 284 17.99 17.35 -35.14
CA ILE A 284 18.56 18.16 -36.22
C ILE A 284 18.54 19.61 -35.76
N LEU A 285 19.72 20.22 -35.76
CA LEU A 285 19.89 21.64 -35.52
C LEU A 285 19.70 22.37 -36.85
N GLU A 286 18.61 23.12 -37.00
CA GLU A 286 18.48 24.05 -38.12
C GLU A 286 19.06 25.41 -37.69
N GLU A 287 20.12 25.86 -38.37
CA GLU A 287 20.59 27.25 -38.28
C GLU A 287 19.71 28.14 -39.17
N GLU A 288 18.90 28.99 -38.57
CA GLU A 288 18.33 30.15 -39.27
C GLU A 288 19.30 31.33 -39.13
N LYS A 289 19.79 31.82 -40.27
CA LYS A 289 20.48 33.11 -40.36
C LYS A 289 19.45 34.22 -40.17
N GLU A 290 19.43 34.82 -38.97
CA GLU A 290 19.51 36.28 -38.79
C GLU A 290 19.45 36.74 -37.32
N ASP A 291 19.20 35.86 -36.34
CA ASP A 291 19.07 36.33 -34.93
C ASP A 291 19.58 35.37 -33.84
N GLY A 292 20.51 34.46 -34.18
CA GLY A 292 21.31 33.70 -33.20
C GLY A 292 20.55 32.69 -32.31
N LYS A 293 19.26 32.46 -32.54
CA LYS A 293 18.48 31.44 -31.82
C LYS A 293 18.46 30.12 -32.61
N VAL A 294 19.10 29.10 -32.06
CA VAL A 294 19.07 27.73 -32.59
C VAL A 294 17.73 27.09 -32.26
N LYS A 295 17.02 26.60 -33.28
CA LYS A 295 15.77 25.86 -33.12
C LYS A 295 16.09 24.37 -33.23
N VAL A 296 15.95 23.63 -32.12
CA VAL A 296 16.13 22.18 -32.10
C VAL A 296 14.85 21.53 -32.61
N LYS A 297 14.93 20.77 -33.69
CA LYS A 297 13.81 19.98 -34.20
C LYS A 297 14.12 18.50 -34.00
N GLU A 298 13.25 17.82 -33.28
CA GLU A 298 13.35 16.38 -33.08
C GLU A 298 12.74 15.66 -34.28
N GLN A 299 13.49 14.74 -34.88
CA GLN A 299 13.01 13.88 -35.96
C GLN A 299 13.24 12.41 -35.59
N PHE A 300 12.19 11.60 -35.74
CA PHE A 300 12.32 10.15 -35.62
C PHE A 300 12.72 9.57 -36.98
N ILE A 301 13.85 8.89 -37.03
CA ILE A 301 14.33 8.17 -38.21
C ILE A 301 14.00 6.69 -38.03
N SER A 302 13.26 6.18 -39.00
CA SER A 302 12.96 4.76 -39.17
C SER A 302 14.15 4.09 -39.81
N GLN A 303 14.63 2.95 -39.28
CA GLN A 303 15.59 2.11 -39.97
C GLN A 303 15.06 0.69 -40.04
N THR A 304 15.13 0.08 -41.22
CA THR A 304 14.76 -1.32 -41.41
C THR A 304 16.00 -2.13 -41.76
N PHE A 305 16.17 -3.27 -41.09
CA PHE A 305 17.24 -4.20 -41.35
C PHE A 305 16.67 -5.52 -41.84
N ALA A 306 17.39 -6.18 -42.73
CA ALA A 306 17.15 -7.58 -43.03
C ALA A 306 18.42 -8.39 -42.87
N PHE A 307 18.28 -9.58 -42.31
CA PHE A 307 19.34 -10.57 -42.26
C PHE A 307 19.00 -11.71 -43.22
N ASP A 308 19.84 -11.94 -44.22
CA ASP A 308 19.73 -13.08 -45.13
C ASP A 308 20.11 -14.35 -44.38
N MET A 309 19.12 -15.18 -44.08
CA MET A 309 19.30 -16.43 -43.34
C MET A 309 19.99 -17.51 -44.18
N ARG A 310 20.10 -17.34 -45.50
CA ARG A 310 20.72 -18.30 -46.43
C ARG A 310 22.21 -18.05 -46.58
N ASN A 311 22.59 -16.79 -46.69
CA ASN A 311 23.97 -16.37 -46.92
C ASN A 311 24.65 -15.79 -45.66
N GLY A 312 23.89 -15.49 -44.61
CA GLY A 312 24.40 -14.92 -43.36
C GLY A 312 24.77 -13.43 -43.45
N GLU A 313 24.19 -12.70 -44.41
CA GLU A 313 24.53 -11.31 -44.70
C GLU A 313 23.52 -10.32 -44.10
N TYR A 314 23.99 -9.13 -43.74
CA TYR A 314 23.16 -8.08 -43.15
C TYR A 314 22.94 -6.93 -44.14
N LEU A 315 21.68 -6.57 -44.33
CA LEU A 315 21.23 -5.54 -45.26
C LEU A 315 20.53 -4.42 -44.47
N LYS A 316 20.93 -3.17 -44.73
CA LYS A 316 20.27 -1.97 -44.18
C LYS A 316 19.43 -1.32 -45.27
N PHE A 317 18.14 -1.18 -45.01
CA PHE A 317 17.21 -0.42 -45.82
C PHE A 317 16.96 0.94 -45.16
N ILE A 318 17.04 2.01 -45.96
CA ILE A 318 16.83 3.39 -45.54
C ILE A 318 15.34 3.67 -45.44
#